data_AF-A0A519E0A3-F1
#
_entry.id   AF-A0A519E0A3-F1
#
_cell.length_a   1.000
_cell.length_b   1.000
_cell.length_c   1.000
_cell.angle_alpha   90.00
_cell.angle_beta   90.00
_cell.angle_gamma   90.00
#
_symmetry.space_group_name_H-M   'P 1'
#
loop_
_entity.id
_entity.type
_entity.pdbx_description
1 polymer ?
#
loop_
_entity_poly.entity_id
_entity_poly.type
_entity_poly.pdbx_seq_one_letter_code
_entity_poly.pdbx_strand_id
1 'polypeptide(L)'
;MHTPHPEWIPVLHLQRFSAVEDGMHVEATGRPSAPATPIMTFRADELLGMQVVLHGQEDVAFPLSELKRAIALAEAEVHPESFYD
;
A
#
# COMPACT_ATOMS: atom_id res chain seq x y z
N MET A 1 -2.37 -24.97 -14.46
CA MET A 1 -0.94 -24.61 -14.32
C MET A 1 -0.77 -23.21 -14.89
N HIS A 2 -1.09 -22.18 -14.10
CA HIS A 2 -0.79 -20.80 -14.45
C HIS A 2 0.62 -20.53 -13.95
N THR A 3 1.60 -20.52 -14.84
CA THR A 3 2.93 -20.00 -14.54
C THR A 3 2.75 -18.51 -14.23
N PRO A 4 3.01 -18.03 -13.01
CA PRO A 4 3.06 -16.59 -12.81
C PRO A 4 4.25 -16.11 -13.63
N HIS A 5 3.96 -15.36 -14.69
CA HIS A 5 4.98 -14.57 -15.35
C HIS A 5 5.59 -13.70 -14.24
N PRO A 6 6.91 -13.73 -14.02
CA PRO A 6 7.56 -12.82 -13.10
C PRO A 6 7.60 -11.46 -13.79
N GLU A 7 6.44 -10.88 -14.08
CA GLU A 7 6.32 -9.44 -14.21
C GLU A 7 6.39 -8.92 -12.78
N TRP A 8 7.63 -8.83 -12.31
CA TRP A 8 8.15 -7.87 -11.35
C TRP A 8 7.02 -7.13 -10.66
N ILE A 9 6.78 -7.42 -9.37
CA ILE A 9 6.05 -6.52 -8.49
C ILE A 9 6.53 -5.12 -8.88
N PRO A 10 5.66 -4.27 -9.45
CA PRO A 10 6.12 -2.99 -9.99
C PRO A 10 6.86 -2.31 -8.85
N VAL A 11 8.13 -1.95 -9.08
CA VAL A 11 8.99 -1.36 -8.05
C VAL A 11 8.20 -0.24 -7.41
N LEU A 12 7.76 -0.45 -6.17
CA LEU A 12 6.93 0.50 -5.47
C LEU A 12 7.83 1.68 -5.10
N HIS A 13 7.50 2.84 -5.63
CA HIS A 13 8.21 4.07 -5.29
C HIS A 13 7.46 4.78 -4.17
N LEU A 14 8.14 4.97 -3.04
CA LEU A 14 7.63 5.78 -1.95
C LEU A 14 7.96 7.25 -2.24
N GLN A 15 6.93 8.07 -2.36
CA GLN A 15 7.07 9.51 -2.54
C GLN A 15 6.41 10.22 -1.36
N ARG A 16 7.14 11.16 -0.76
CA ARG A 16 6.61 12.02 0.29
C ARG A 16 6.04 13.26 -0.35
N PHE A 17 4.73 13.43 -0.27
CA PHE A 17 4.05 14.63 -0.73
C PHE A 17 3.57 15.46 0.47
N SER A 18 3.75 16.77 0.36
CA SER A 18 3.24 17.76 1.31
C SER A 18 2.50 18.80 0.49
N ALA A 19 1.30 18.44 0.03
CA ALA A 19 0.47 19.32 -0.76
C ALA A 19 -0.43 20.13 0.19
N VAL A 20 0.13 21.21 0.74
CA VAL A 20 -0.60 22.35 1.32
C VAL A 20 -1.47 22.02 2.57
N GLU A 21 -1.02 22.54 3.71
CA GLU A 21 -1.77 22.84 4.95
C GLU A 21 -2.46 21.76 5.80
N ASP A 22 -2.59 20.48 5.43
CA ASP A 22 -3.27 19.51 6.33
C ASP A 22 -2.56 18.17 6.64
N GLY A 23 -1.34 17.95 6.15
CA GLY A 23 -0.58 16.77 6.60
C GLY A 23 0.49 16.28 5.64
N MET A 24 1.54 15.70 6.20
CA MET A 24 2.57 14.98 5.45
C MET A 24 2.03 13.63 5.04
N HIS A 25 1.84 13.41 3.74
CA HIS A 25 1.32 12.14 3.22
C HIS A 25 2.40 11.39 2.44
N VAL A 26 2.38 10.06 2.56
CA VAL A 26 3.29 9.17 1.82
C VAL A 26 2.46 8.45 0.76
N GLU A 27 2.94 8.41 -0.47
CA GLU A 27 2.31 7.70 -1.57
C GLU A 27 3.20 6.55 -2.01
N ALA A 28 2.61 5.38 -2.23
CA ALA A 28 3.25 4.28 -2.92
C ALA A 28 2.69 4.23 -4.35
N THR A 29 3.53 4.51 -5.34
CA THR A 29 3.15 4.47 -6.76
C THR A 29 3.73 3.22 -7.44
N GLY A 30 3.05 2.76 -8.49
CA GLY A 30 3.60 1.75 -9.41
C GLY A 30 4.73 2.32 -10.27
N ARG A 31 5.15 1.55 -11.30
CA ARG A 31 6.23 1.94 -12.23
C ARG A 31 6.10 3.41 -12.66
N PRO A 32 7.18 4.21 -12.66
CA PRO A 32 7.12 5.64 -12.97
C PRO A 32 6.86 5.85 -14.47
N SER A 33 5.60 5.76 -14.88
CA SER A 33 5.10 6.27 -16.15
C SER A 33 4.05 7.32 -15.80
N ALA A 34 4.33 8.58 -16.11
CA ALA A 34 3.45 9.69 -15.74
C ALA A 34 2.16 9.70 -16.57
N PRO A 35 1.00 10.05 -15.97
CA PRO A 35 0.80 10.24 -14.53
C PRO A 35 0.74 8.89 -13.79
N ALA A 36 1.58 8.71 -12.76
CA ALA A 36 1.57 7.50 -11.95
C ALA A 36 0.51 7.65 -10.87
N THR A 37 -0.59 6.90 -10.99
CA THR A 37 -1.64 6.87 -9.98
C THR A 37 -1.10 6.21 -8.70
N PRO A 38 -1.25 6.82 -7.51
CA PRO A 38 -0.88 6.18 -6.26
C PRO A 38 -1.70 4.91 -6.07
N ILE A 39 -1.06 3.85 -5.60
CA ILE A 39 -1.71 2.59 -5.21
C ILE A 39 -2.09 2.64 -3.73
N MET A 40 -1.33 3.39 -2.94
CA MET A 40 -1.58 3.59 -1.52
C MET A 40 -1.19 5.00 -1.09
N THR A 41 -1.98 5.60 -0.19
CA THR A 41 -1.65 6.88 0.46
C THR A 41 -1.78 6.74 1.98
N PHE A 42 -0.85 7.33 2.73
CA PHE A 42 -0.91 7.48 4.18
C PHE A 42 -1.33 8.90 4.51
N ARG A 43 -2.46 9.09 5.21
CA ARG A 43 -3.00 10.41 5.56
C ARG A 43 -3.26 10.57 7.04
N ALA A 44 -2.97 11.75 7.58
CA ALA A 44 -3.31 12.07 8.96
C ALA A 44 -4.78 12.51 9.05
N ASP A 45 -5.49 12.03 10.05
CA ASP A 45 -6.84 12.45 10.42
C ASP A 45 -6.85 12.83 11.90
N GLU A 46 -7.43 13.97 12.25
CA GLU A 46 -7.39 14.49 13.63
C GLU A 46 -8.16 13.61 14.63
N LEU A 47 -9.20 12.92 14.18
CA LEU A 47 -10.06 12.10 15.05
C LEU A 47 -9.65 10.62 15.02
N LEU A 48 -9.17 10.13 13.88
CA LEU A 48 -8.90 8.73 13.62
C LEU A 48 -7.40 8.40 13.56
N GLY A 49 -6.53 9.40 13.69
CA GLY A 49 -5.08 9.25 13.58
C GLY A 49 -4.62 8.95 12.15
N MET A 50 -3.52 8.22 11.99
CA MET A 50 -3.00 7.88 10.67
C MET A 50 -3.87 6.83 9.97
N GLN A 51 -4.38 7.18 8.80
CA GLN A 51 -5.16 6.33 7.91
C GLN A 51 -4.31 5.89 6.72
N VAL A 52 -4.56 4.67 6.27
CA VAL A 52 -4.04 4.11 5.02
C VAL A 52 -5.20 4.05 4.05
N VAL A 53 -5.01 4.58 2.84
CA VAL A 53 -5.96 4.50 1.73
C VAL A 53 -5.33 3.63 0.65
N LEU A 54 -6.00 2.54 0.28
CA LEU A 54 -5.69 1.74 -0.90
C LEU A 54 -6.55 2.24 -2.06
N HIS A 55 -5.90 2.58 -3.17
CA HIS A 55 -6.57 3.07 -4.38
C HIS A 55 -6.81 1.91 -5.34
N GLY A 56 -8.03 1.79 -5.85
CA GLY A 56 -8.47 0.69 -6.70
C GLY A 56 -9.63 1.07 -7.61
N GLN A 57 -10.52 0.12 -7.91
CA GLN A 57 -11.82 0.46 -8.51
C GLN A 57 -12.69 1.26 -7.53
N GLU A 58 -12.53 0.96 -6.25
CA GLU A 58 -13.10 1.70 -5.12
C GLU A 58 -11.99 1.90 -4.09
N ASP A 59 -11.94 3.09 -3.50
CA ASP A 59 -10.94 3.41 -2.47
C ASP A 59 -11.32 2.77 -1.14
N VAL A 60 -10.36 2.11 -0.50
CA VAL A 60 -10.55 1.50 0.82
C VAL A 60 -9.65 2.20 1.83
N ALA A 61 -10.24 2.76 2.87
CA ALA A 61 -9.52 3.45 3.95
C ALA A 61 -9.62 2.67 5.27
N PHE A 62 -8.50 2.54 5.97
CA PHE A 62 -8.43 1.86 7.27
C PHE A 62 -7.30 2.40 8.14
N PRO A 63 -7.35 2.20 9.47
CA PRO A 63 -6.29 2.67 10.37
C PRO A 63 -4.94 2.00 10.10
N LEU A 64 -3.85 2.75 10.27
CA LEU A 64 -2.49 2.20 10.16
C LEU A 64 -2.23 1.01 11.10
N SER A 65 -2.89 0.97 12.26
CA SER A 65 -2.80 -0.15 13.20
C SER A 65 -3.30 -1.47 12.60
N GLU A 66 -4.35 -1.43 11.77
CA GLU A 66 -4.88 -2.63 11.10
C GLU A 66 -3.92 -3.13 10.03
N LEU A 67 -3.30 -2.22 9.24
CA LEU A 67 -2.26 -2.59 8.28
C LEU A 67 -1.10 -3.32 8.98
N LYS A 68 -0.60 -2.74 10.08
CA LYS A 68 0.50 -3.32 10.85
C LYS A 68 0.16 -4.70 11.39
N ARG A 69 -1.07 -4.89 11.88
CA ARG A 69 -1.54 -6.19 12.36
C ARG A 69 -1.60 -7.21 11.22
N ALA A 70 -2.10 -6.83 10.05
CA ALA A 70 -2.17 -7.69 8.88
C ALA A 70 -0.77 -8.12 8.40
N ILE A 71 0.20 -7.19 8.37
CA ILE A 71 1.59 -7.49 8.02
C ILE A 71 2.19 -8.48 9.02
N ALA A 72 2.04 -8.23 10.33
CA ALA A 72 2.57 -9.12 11.37
C ALA A 72 1.96 -10.53 11.29
N LEU A 73 0.67 -10.63 10.96
CA LEU A 73 0.00 -11.90 10.73
C LEU A 73 0.58 -12.62 9.51
N ALA A 74 0.76 -11.89 8.40
CA ALA A 74 1.35 -12.45 7.18
C ALA A 74 2.78 -12.95 7.42
N GLU A 75 3.60 -12.20 8.15
CA GLU A 75 4.96 -12.62 8.53
C GLU A 75 4.99 -13.87 9.42
N ALA A 76 3.99 -14.02 10.29
CA ALA A 76 3.92 -15.15 11.23
C ALA A 76 3.32 -16.42 10.62
N GLU A 77 2.31 -16.29 9.75
CA GLU A 77 1.48 -17.41 9.28
C GLU A 77 1.74 -17.81 7.82
N VAL A 78 2.32 -16.93 6.99
CA VAL A 78 2.67 -17.28 5.60
C VAL A 78 4.00 -18.03 5.61
N HIS A 79 3.89 -19.36 5.71
CA HIS A 79 5.04 -20.25 5.50
C HIS A 79 5.51 -20.20 4.04
N PRO A 80 6.83 -20.28 3.75
CA PRO A 80 7.37 -20.30 2.40
C PRO A 80 6.85 -21.44 1.51
N GLU A 81 6.24 -22.46 2.12
CA GLU A 81 5.67 -23.63 1.43
C GLU A 81 4.23 -23.38 0.93
N SER A 82 3.57 -22.30 1.37
CA SER A 82 2.19 -21.97 0.98
C SER A 82 2.07 -21.31 -0.40
N PHE A 83 3.18 -21.16 -1.14
CA PHE A 83 3.22 -20.46 -2.43
C PHE A 83 2.90 -21.34 -3.65
N TYR A 84 2.57 -22.64 -3.50
CA TYR A 84 2.30 -23.52 -4.65
C TYR A 84 1.30 -24.66 -4.38
N ASP A 85 0.18 -24.63 -5.13
CA ASP A 85 -0.40 -25.78 -5.87
C ASP A 85 -1.08 -25.24 -7.16
#